data_AF-B4IN72-F1
#
_entry.id   AF-B4IN72-F1
#
_cell.length_a   1.000
_cell.length_b   1.000
_cell.length_c   1.000
_cell.angle_alpha   90.00
_cell.angle_beta   90.00
_cell.angle_gamma   90.00
#
_symmetry.space_group_name_H-M   'P 1'
#
loop_
_entity.id
_entity.type
_entity.pdbx_description
1 polymer ?
#
loop_
_entity_poly.entity_id
_entity_poly.type
_entity_poly.pdbx_seq_one_letter_code
_entity_poly.pdbx_strand_id
1 'polypeptide(L)' 'MGMEYLNPVFDSSLDWVFGDEEKWYGMIPARYIMSERDVDDMRQKNEREDFEVCPKLSCRQKTLPVGPSDVCGKSNVKIF' A
#
# COMPACT_ATOMS: atom_id res chain seq x y z
N MET A 1 3.08 35.58 7.61
CA MET A 1 1.89 35.71 8.48
C MET A 1 0.71 35.18 7.69
N GLY A 2 0.21 33.97 7.86
CA GLY A 2 0.67 32.74 8.48
C GLY A 2 -0.13 31.65 7.75
N MET A 3 0.52 30.58 7.28
CA MET A 3 -0.21 29.39 6.86
C MET A 3 -0.81 28.80 8.13
N GLU A 4 -2.08 29.09 8.38
CA GLU A 4 -2.86 28.27 9.31
C GLU A 4 -3.03 26.91 8.67
N TYR A 5 -2.16 26.00 9.11
CA TYR A 5 -2.43 24.58 9.11
C TYR A 5 -3.85 24.40 9.63
N LEU A 6 -4.75 24.00 8.74
CA LEU A 6 -6.06 23.48 9.10
C LEU A 6 -5.78 22.24 9.96
N ASN A 7 -5.66 22.43 11.27
CA ASN A 7 -5.68 21.33 12.22
C ASN A 7 -7.11 20.77 12.11
N PRO A 8 -7.32 19.58 11.51
CA PRO A 8 -8.64 18.98 11.57
C PRO A 8 -8.90 18.74 13.06
N VAL A 9 -9.95 19.38 13.57
CA VAL A 9 -10.53 19.07 14.87
C VAL A 9 -10.73 17.57 14.89
N PHE A 10 -9.99 16.86 15.75
CA PHE A 10 -10.16 15.43 16.01
C PHE A 10 -11.56 15.25 16.63
N ASP A 11 -12.57 15.12 15.78
CA ASP A 11 -13.89 14.66 16.17
C ASP A 11 -13.83 13.13 16.30
N SER A 12 -13.82 12.66 17.55
CA SER A 12 -13.81 11.25 17.93
C SER A 12 -14.96 10.44 17.31
N SER A 13 -15.96 11.10 16.70
CA SER A 13 -17.10 10.49 16.01
C SER A 13 -16.81 10.04 14.58
N LEU A 14 -15.73 10.48 13.91
CA LEU A 14 -15.42 10.08 12.53
C LEU A 14 -14.41 8.92 12.42
N ASP A 15 -13.79 8.49 13.51
CA ASP A 15 -12.77 7.42 13.52
C ASP A 15 -13.28 6.10 12.93
N TRP A 16 -14.57 5.79 13.09
CA TRP A 16 -15.17 4.59 12.49
C TRP A 16 -15.30 4.71 10.97
N VAL A 17 -15.59 5.91 10.45
CA VAL A 17 -15.72 6.14 9.00
C VAL A 17 -14.34 6.04 8.34
N PHE A 18 -13.34 6.73 8.91
CA PHE A 18 -11.98 6.71 8.37
C PHE A 18 -11.30 5.35 8.55
N GLY A 19 -11.52 4.67 9.68
CA GLY A 19 -10.94 3.36 9.94
C GLY A 19 -11.44 2.26 9.00
N ASP A 20 -12.73 2.32 8.62
CA ASP A 20 -13.26 1.43 7.59
C ASP A 20 -12.76 1.83 6.18
N GLU A 21 -12.69 3.12 5.88
CA GLU A 21 -12.20 3.64 4.60
C GLU A 21 -10.75 3.17 4.29
N GLU A 22 -9.82 3.32 5.23
CA GLU A 22 -8.43 2.86 5.07
C GLU A 22 -8.35 1.36 4.81
N LYS A 23 -9.18 0.58 5.50
CA LYS A 23 -9.27 -0.87 5.32
C LYS A 23 -9.77 -1.24 3.93
N TRP A 24 -10.82 -0.57 3.43
CA TRP A 24 -11.33 -0.81 2.08
C TRP A 24 -10.31 -0.41 1.01
N TYR A 25 -9.63 0.73 1.17
CA TYR A 25 -8.58 1.16 0.26
C TYR A 25 -7.36 0.22 0.26
N GLY A 26 -7.07 -0.48 1.35
CA GLY A 26 -6.07 -1.54 1.37
C GLY A 26 -6.52 -2.83 0.68
N MET A 27 -7.81 -3.18 0.77
CA MET A 27 -8.37 -4.42 0.22
C MET A 27 -8.72 -4.35 -1.26
N ILE A 28 -9.04 -3.17 -1.78
CA ILE A 28 -9.36 -2.96 -3.20
C ILE A 28 -8.16 -3.34 -4.09
N PRO A 29 -6.96 -2.72 -3.95
CA PRO A 29 -5.79 -3.05 -4.79
C PRO A 29 -5.41 -4.53 -4.73
N ALA A 30 -5.58 -5.19 -3.59
CA ALA A 30 -5.28 -6.62 -3.42
C ALA A 30 -6.11 -7.53 -4.35
N ARG A 31 -7.32 -7.12 -4.75
CA ARG A 31 -8.14 -7.83 -5.75
C ARG A 31 -7.87 -7.38 -7.17
N TYR A 32 -7.47 -6.12 -7.36
CA TYR A 32 -7.24 -5.55 -8.69
C TYR A 32 -5.98 -6.12 -9.35
N ILE A 33 -4.92 -6.40 -8.60
CA ILE A 33 -3.69 -7.02 -9.13
C ILE A 33 -3.87 -8.43 -9.74
N MET A 34 -5.08 -9.01 -9.71
CA MET A 34 -5.37 -10.33 -10.29
C MET A 34 -5.82 -10.28 -11.76
N SER A 35 -6.07 -9.08 -12.32
CA SER A 35 -6.45 -8.90 -13.74
C SER A 35 -5.21 -8.65 -14.60
N GLU A 36 -5.20 -9.12 -15.85
CA GLU A 36 -4.04 -9.02 -16.75
C GLU A 36 -3.54 -7.58 -16.93
N ARG A 37 -4.46 -6.61 -17.01
CA ARG A 37 -4.10 -5.19 -17.15
C ARG A 37 -3.38 -4.65 -15.94
N ASP A 38 -3.84 -5.05 -14.75
CA ASP A 38 -3.30 -4.60 -13.48
C ASP A 38 -1.96 -5.29 -13.17
N VAL A 39 -1.79 -6.54 -13.61
CA VAL A 39 -0.49 -7.23 -13.58
C VAL A 39 0.54 -6.50 -14.46
N ASP A 40 0.14 -6.02 -15.65
CA ASP A 40 1.05 -5.22 -16.49
C ASP A 40 1.40 -3.87 -15.85
N ASP A 41 0.44 -3.19 -15.21
CA ASP A 41 0.70 -1.96 -14.45
C ASP A 41 1.70 -2.20 -13.30
N MET A 42 1.53 -3.29 -12.54
CA MET A 42 2.47 -3.69 -11.50
C MET A 42 3.85 -4.05 -12.06
N ARG A 43 3.90 -4.67 -13.24
CA ARG A 43 5.15 -4.94 -13.95
C ARG A 43 5.84 -3.63 -14.36
N GLN A 44 5.12 -2.65 -14.90
CA GLN A 44 5.69 -1.36 -15.25
C GLN A 44 6.23 -0.61 -14.03
N LYS A 45 5.51 -0.62 -12.90
CA LYS A 45 5.99 -0.05 -11.62
C LYS A 45 7.28 -0.72 -11.14
N ASN A 46 7.35 -2.05 -11.25
CA ASN A 46 8.56 -2.79 -10.94
C ASN A 46 9.72 -2.41 -11.88
N GLU A 47 9.47 -2.23 -13.18
CA GLU A 47 10.50 -1.80 -14.13
C GLU A 47 11.00 -0.37 -13.86
N ARG A 48 10.11 0.52 -13.40
CA ARG A 48 10.41 1.92 -13.02
C ARG A 48 11.12 2.06 -11.67
N GLU A 49 11.27 0.97 -10.91
CA GLU A 49 11.84 0.98 -9.56
C GLU A 49 11.02 1.86 -8.59
N ASP A 50 9.69 1.86 -8.78
CA ASP A 50 8.75 2.50 -7.84
C ASP A 50 8.68 1.73 -6.50
N PHE A 51 9.14 0.47 -6.50
CA PHE A 51 9.26 -0.37 -5.31
C PHE A 51 10.71 -0.44 -4.81
N GLU A 52 10.85 -0.90 -3.58
CA GLU A 52 12.14 -1.14 -2.95
C GLU A 52 12.93 -2.23 -3.71
N VAL A 53 14.24 -2.25 -3.47
CA VAL A 53 15.15 -3.29 -3.97
C VAL A 53 15.50 -4.20 -2.80
N CYS A 54 15.78 -5.48 -3.08
CA CYS A 54 16.16 -6.42 -2.04
C CYS A 54 17.30 -5.86 -1.17
N PRO A 55 17.14 -5.79 0.16
CA PRO A 55 18.13 -5.19 1.05
C PRO A 55 19.42 -6.02 1.16
N LYS A 56 19.41 -7.27 0.69
CA LYS A 56 20.61 -8.11 0.66
C LYS A 56 21.55 -7.63 -0.45
N LEU A 57 22.78 -7.30 -0.07
CA LEU A 57 23.83 -6.86 -0.99
C LEU A 57 24.10 -7.84 -2.14
N SER A 58 23.96 -9.15 -1.89
CA SER A 58 24.16 -10.20 -2.90
C SER A 58 23.01 -10.32 -3.90
N CYS A 59 21.84 -9.77 -3.59
CA CYS A 59 20.57 -10.10 -4.23
C CYS A 59 19.90 -8.85 -4.82
N ARG A 60 20.68 -7.83 -5.24
CA ARG A 60 20.25 -6.51 -5.78
C ARG A 60 19.21 -6.59 -6.93
N GLN A 61 18.06 -7.18 -6.66
CA GLN A 61 16.96 -7.48 -7.54
C GLN A 61 15.79 -6.61 -7.13
N LYS A 62 15.00 -6.21 -8.12
CA LYS A 62 13.76 -5.48 -7.91
C LYS A 62 12.77 -6.40 -7.21
N THR A 63 12.01 -5.84 -6.28
CA THR A 63 11.15 -6.63 -5.40
C THR A 63 9.72 -6.13 -5.46
N LEU A 64 8.77 -7.02 -5.17
CA LEU A 64 7.35 -6.72 -5.20
C LEU A 64 6.75 -6.74 -3.79
N PRO A 65 5.83 -5.81 -3.47
CA PRO A 65 5.07 -5.86 -2.23
C PRO A 65 4.04 -7.00 -2.28
N VAL A 66 4.05 -7.85 -1.25
CA VAL A 66 3.11 -8.97 -1.10
C VAL A 66 2.61 -9.02 0.35
N GLY A 67 1.29 -9.16 0.51
CA GLY A 67 0.67 -9.50 1.79
C GLY A 67 0.79 -11.01 2.05
N PRO A 68 1.48 -11.47 3.11
CA PRO A 68 1.60 -12.90 3.39
C PRO A 68 0.31 -13.54 3.92
N SER A 69 -0.73 -12.73 4.16
CA SER A 69 -2.07 -13.14 4.51
C SER A 69 -3.08 -12.28 3.76
N ASP A 70 -4.12 -12.94 3.24
CA ASP A 70 -5.32 -12.37 2.63
C ASP A 70 -6.32 -11.81 3.66
N VAL A 71 -6.15 -12.16 4.95
CA VAL A 71 -6.93 -11.61 6.06
C VAL A 71 -6.38 -10.25 6.49
N CYS A 72 -7.21 -9.20 6.40
CA CYS A 72 -6.89 -7.86 6.86
C CYS A 72 -6.46 -7.84 8.34
N GLY A 73 -5.40 -7.08 8.67
CA GLY A 73 -4.89 -6.93 10.02
C GLY A 73 -4.07 -8.11 10.56
N LYS A 74 -4.00 -9.23 9.83
CA LYS A 74 -3.25 -10.42 10.27
C LYS A 74 -1.75 -10.30 10.02
N SER A 75 -1.34 -9.56 9.00
CA SER A 75 0.07 -9.33 8.67
C SER A 75 0.26 -8.08 7.84
N ASN A 76 1.40 -7.40 8.05
CA ASN A 76 1.82 -6.29 7.21
C ASN A 76 2.36 -6.77 5.85
N VAL A 77 2.30 -5.87 4.86
CA VAL A 77 2.91 -6.07 3.55
C VAL A 77 4.41 -6.27 3.71
N LYS A 78 4.95 -7.24 2.97
CA LYS A 78 6.38 -7.53 2.93
C LYS A 78 6.89 -7.39 1.50
N ILE A 79 8.17 -7.12 1.38
CA ILE A 79 8.88 -7.01 0.11
C ILE A 79 9.52 -8.36 -0.21
N PHE A 80 9.29 -8.87 -1.43
CA PHE A 80 9.80 -10.15 -1.91
C PHE A 80 10.61 -10.01 -3.19
#